data_AF-A0A7X5ITZ8-F1
#
_entry.id   AF-A0A7X5ITZ8-F1
#
_cell.length_a   1.000
_cell.length_b   1.000
_cell.length_c   1.000
_cell.angle_alpha   90.00
_cell.angle_beta   90.00
_cell.angle_gamma   90.00
#
_symmetry.space_group_name_H-M   'P 1'
#
loop_
_entity.id
_entity.type
_entity.pdbx_description
1 polymer ?
#
loop_
_entity_poly.entity_id
_entity_poly.type
_entity_poly.pdbx_seq_one_letter_code
_entity_poly.pdbx_strand_id
1 'polypeptide(L)'
;MNKEEAQMIAFQLIGFAGDAFSFFYKAVEAAREGKMEEAEGLLAEGERQLTKAHNAQTELLTAEAQGKDVAYSIMLVHAQDHLMTTIMYERVAKEFILLYKEKMEG
;
A
#
# COMPACT_ATOMS: atom_id res chain seq x y z
N MET A 1 -0.22 0.18 -24.36
CA MET A 1 -0.88 1.05 -23.37
C MET A 1 -0.34 2.45 -23.58
N ASN A 2 -1.20 3.39 -23.96
CA ASN A 2 -0.79 4.76 -24.25
C ASN A 2 -0.49 5.55 -22.95
N LYS A 3 -0.04 6.79 -23.10
CA LYS A 3 0.38 7.63 -21.97
C LYS A 3 -0.80 7.98 -21.06
N GLU A 4 -1.96 8.26 -21.63
CA GLU A 4 -3.18 8.60 -20.89
C GLU A 4 -3.67 7.41 -20.05
N GLU A 5 -3.68 6.20 -20.61
CA GLU A 5 -3.99 4.95 -19.91
C GLU A 5 -3.01 4.69 -18.75
N ALA A 6 -1.71 4.86 -19.00
CA ALA A 6 -0.67 4.73 -17.97
C ALA A 6 -0.87 5.74 -16.83
N GLN A 7 -1.30 6.97 -17.13
CA GLN A 7 -1.61 8.00 -16.13
C GLN A 7 -2.87 7.67 -15.32
N MET A 8 -3.91 7.13 -15.95
CA MET A 8 -5.12 6.71 -15.21
C MET A 8 -4.80 5.60 -14.20
N ILE A 9 -4.00 4.61 -14.60
CA ILE A 9 -3.56 3.55 -13.68
C ILE A 9 -2.68 4.14 -12.56
N ALA A 10 -1.81 5.10 -12.89
CA ALA A 10 -1.01 5.79 -11.90
C ALA A 10 -1.87 6.49 -10.82
N PHE A 11 -2.96 7.17 -11.20
CA PHE A 11 -3.87 7.80 -10.24
C PHE A 11 -4.57 6.78 -9.34
N GLN A 12 -5.00 5.64 -9.90
CA GLN A 12 -5.60 4.56 -9.11
C GLN A 12 -4.60 3.97 -8.10
N LEU A 13 -3.38 3.71 -8.55
CA LEU A 13 -2.29 3.24 -7.71
C LEU A 13 -1.99 4.21 -6.56
N ILE A 14 -1.84 5.51 -6.86
CA ILE A 14 -1.58 6.55 -5.85
C ILE A 14 -2.72 6.61 -4.82
N GLY A 15 -3.98 6.59 -5.27
CA GLY A 15 -5.13 6.62 -4.37
C GLY A 15 -5.16 5.44 -3.41
N PHE A 16 -5.12 4.21 -3.95
CA PHE A 16 -5.16 3.00 -3.12
C PHE A 16 -3.92 2.84 -2.23
N ALA A 17 -2.72 3.15 -2.73
CA ALA A 17 -1.49 3.08 -1.94
C ALA A 17 -1.45 4.16 -0.84
N GLY A 18 -1.98 5.36 -1.13
CA GLY A 18 -2.09 6.45 -0.16
C GLY A 18 -3.08 6.12 0.96
N ASP A 19 -4.25 5.58 0.61
CA ASP A 19 -5.25 5.14 1.60
C ASP A 19 -4.68 4.02 2.47
N ALA A 20 -4.06 3.01 1.86
CA ALA A 20 -3.40 1.92 2.58
C ALA A 20 -2.34 2.43 3.56
N PHE A 21 -1.46 3.35 3.12
CA PHE A 21 -0.45 3.96 3.98
C PHE A 21 -1.09 4.67 5.18
N SER A 22 -2.15 5.45 4.95
CA SER A 22 -2.89 6.18 6.00
C SER A 22 -3.48 5.22 7.03
N PHE A 23 -4.06 4.10 6.59
CA PHE A 23 -4.58 3.06 7.48
C PHE A 23 -3.49 2.40 8.32
N PHE A 24 -2.37 2.00 7.70
CA PHE A 24 -1.24 1.42 8.44
C PHE A 24 -0.67 2.39 9.46
N TYR A 25 -0.58 3.68 9.11
CA TYR A 25 -0.05 4.70 10.01
C TYR A 25 -0.95 4.83 11.24
N LYS A 26 -2.26 4.95 11.03
CA LYS A 26 -3.26 4.99 12.11
C LYS A 26 -3.28 3.72 12.94
N ALA A 27 -3.07 2.54 12.33
CA ALA A 27 -3.00 1.28 13.05
C ALA A 27 -1.84 1.26 14.07
N VAL A 28 -0.66 1.77 13.67
CA VAL A 28 0.48 1.92 14.58
C VAL A 28 0.18 2.92 15.69
N GLU A 29 -0.50 4.03 15.39
CA GLU A 29 -0.90 5.00 16.42
C GLU A 29 -1.90 4.41 17.43
N ALA A 30 -2.91 3.70 16.96
CA ALA A 30 -3.89 3.01 17.80
C ALA A 30 -3.21 1.95 18.70
N ALA A 31 -2.30 1.16 18.15
CA ALA A 31 -1.52 0.18 18.92
C ALA A 31 -0.65 0.86 19.97
N ARG A 32 0.02 1.97 19.63
CA ARG A 32 0.80 2.76 20.59
C ARG A 32 -0.03 3.27 21.77
N GLU A 33 -1.32 3.52 21.55
CA GLU A 33 -2.28 3.97 22.57
C GLU A 33 -2.95 2.83 23.36
N GLY A 34 -2.61 1.57 23.09
CA GLY A 34 -3.25 0.41 23.74
C GLY A 34 -4.55 -0.05 23.11
N LYS A 35 -4.95 0.52 21.98
CA LYS A 35 -6.20 0.21 21.29
C LYS A 35 -5.99 -0.90 20.27
N MET A 36 -5.71 -2.11 20.73
CA MET A 36 -5.27 -3.21 19.86
C MET A 36 -6.34 -3.69 18.87
N GLU A 37 -7.60 -3.75 19.29
CA GLU A 37 -8.70 -4.12 18.40
C GLU A 37 -8.88 -3.09 17.26
N GLU A 38 -8.73 -1.80 17.57
CA GLU A 38 -8.77 -0.73 16.56
C GLU A 38 -7.57 -0.85 15.61
N ALA A 39 -6.37 -1.11 16.14
CA ALA A 39 -5.16 -1.30 15.35
C ALA A 39 -5.30 -2.47 14.36
N GLU A 40 -5.80 -3.62 14.81
CA GLU A 40 -6.05 -4.79 13.95
C GLU A 40 -7.10 -4.49 12.87
N GLY A 41 -8.17 -3.78 13.22
CA GLY A 41 -9.19 -3.35 12.26
C GLY A 41 -8.66 -2.39 11.18
N LEU A 42 -7.85 -1.41 11.58
CA LEU A 42 -7.20 -0.45 10.67
C LEU A 42 -6.17 -1.15 9.77
N LEU A 43 -5.37 -2.07 10.32
CA LEU A 43 -4.41 -2.86 9.55
C LEU A 43 -5.12 -3.66 8.45
N ALA A 44 -6.22 -4.33 8.78
CA ALA A 44 -7.00 -5.11 7.82
C ALA A 44 -7.63 -4.23 6.71
N GLU A 45 -8.07 -3.01 7.02
CA GLU A 45 -8.55 -2.08 5.99
C GLU A 45 -7.40 -1.59 5.09
N GLY A 46 -6.23 -1.31 5.66
CA GLY A 46 -5.05 -0.97 4.89
C GLY A 46 -4.64 -2.09 3.93
N GLU A 47 -4.65 -3.35 4.36
CA GLU A 47 -4.37 -4.52 3.52
C GLU A 47 -5.37 -4.67 2.36
N ARG A 48 -6.65 -4.36 2.60
CA ARG A 48 -7.67 -4.36 1.53
C ARG A 48 -7.36 -3.32 0.46
N GLN A 49 -6.95 -2.11 0.84
CA GLN A 49 -6.59 -1.07 -0.13
C GLN A 49 -5.27 -1.41 -0.83
N LEU A 50 -4.28 -1.91 -0.09
CA LEU A 50 -2.99 -2.33 -0.63
C LEU A 50 -3.15 -3.42 -1.69
N THR A 51 -4.03 -4.39 -1.45
CA THR A 51 -4.34 -5.46 -2.41
C THR A 51 -4.85 -4.90 -3.75
N LYS A 52 -5.71 -3.88 -3.71
CA LYS A 52 -6.20 -3.23 -4.95
C LYS A 52 -5.07 -2.56 -5.72
N ALA A 53 -4.19 -1.84 -5.03
CA ALA A 53 -3.01 -1.22 -5.65
C ALA A 53 -2.06 -2.28 -6.23
N HIS A 54 -1.79 -3.34 -5.47
CA HIS A 54 -0.89 -4.41 -5.88
C HIS A 54 -1.42 -5.18 -7.10
N ASN A 55 -2.73 -5.39 -7.20
CA ASN A 55 -3.35 -6.00 -8.38
C ASN A 55 -3.14 -5.14 -9.63
N ALA A 56 -3.36 -3.82 -9.54
CA ALA A 56 -3.10 -2.90 -10.65
C ALA A 56 -1.62 -2.91 -11.08
N GLN A 57 -0.68 -2.97 -10.14
CA GLN A 57 0.75 -3.13 -10.45
C GLN A 57 1.04 -4.46 -11.13
N THR A 58 0.41 -5.55 -10.66
CA THR A 58 0.58 -6.89 -11.24
C THR A 58 0.10 -6.94 -12.69
N GLU A 59 -1.01 -6.26 -13.00
CA GLU A 59 -1.52 -6.14 -14.37
C GLU A 59 -0.53 -5.41 -15.30
N LEU A 60 0.10 -4.33 -14.83
CA LEU A 60 1.13 -3.60 -15.58
C LEU A 60 2.34 -4.48 -15.88
N LEU A 61 2.88 -5.16 -14.86
CA LEU A 61 4.04 -6.06 -15.01
C LEU A 61 3.71 -7.24 -15.94
N THR A 62 2.49 -7.77 -15.83
CA THR A 62 2.02 -8.85 -16.70
C THR A 62 1.89 -8.39 -18.16
N ALA A 63 1.36 -7.19 -18.39
CA ALA A 63 1.27 -6.62 -19.73
C ALA A 63 2.65 -6.41 -20.35
N GLU A 64 3.61 -5.86 -19.59
CA GLU A 64 4.99 -5.68 -20.05
C GLU A 64 5.66 -7.03 -20.35
N ALA A 65 5.52 -8.03 -19.48
CA ALA A 65 6.07 -9.37 -19.69
C ALA A 65 5.47 -10.10 -20.92
N GLN A 66 4.24 -9.76 -21.32
CA GLN A 66 3.60 -10.25 -22.54
C GLN A 66 4.08 -9.52 -23.82
N GLY A 67 5.02 -8.58 -23.69
CA GLY A 67 5.54 -7.79 -24.81
C GLY A 67 4.62 -6.64 -25.24
N LYS A 68 3.68 -6.21 -24.39
CA LYS A 68 2.87 -5.01 -24.65
C LYS A 68 3.67 -3.78 -24.25
N ASP A 69 3.81 -2.84 -25.18
CA ASP A 69 4.42 -1.54 -24.87
C ASP A 69 3.59 -0.79 -23.83
N VAL A 70 4.21 -0.51 -22.69
CA VAL A 70 3.69 0.40 -21.66
C VAL A 70 4.39 1.74 -21.82
N ALA A 71 3.64 2.78 -22.19
CA ALA A 71 4.21 4.11 -22.36
C ALA A 71 4.81 4.63 -21.04
N TYR A 72 6.05 5.11 -21.10
CA TYR A 72 6.70 5.76 -19.97
C TYR A 72 5.90 6.98 -19.48
N SER A 73 5.78 7.10 -18.16
CA SER A 73 5.13 8.22 -17.49
C SER A 73 5.77 8.45 -16.13
N ILE A 74 6.23 9.67 -15.86
CA ILE A 74 6.78 10.05 -14.55
C ILE A 74 5.74 9.84 -13.43
N MET A 75 4.46 10.03 -13.73
CA MET A 75 3.37 9.76 -12.79
C MET A 75 3.27 8.28 -12.47
N LEU A 76 3.52 7.40 -13.44
CA LEU A 76 3.49 5.96 -13.22
C LEU A 76 4.66 5.49 -12.36
N VAL A 77 5.86 6.04 -12.60
CA VAL A 77 7.03 5.82 -11.74
C VAL A 77 6.71 6.25 -10.29
N HIS A 78 6.21 7.46 -10.12
CA HIS A 78 5.81 7.98 -8.81
C HIS A 78 4.74 7.12 -8.11
N ALA A 79 3.77 6.61 -8.87
CA ALA A 79 2.75 5.71 -8.34
C ALA A 79 3.32 4.37 -7.86
N GLN A 80 4.32 3.82 -8.56
CA GLN A 80 5.04 2.63 -8.11
C GLN A 80 5.87 2.91 -6.84
N ASP A 81 6.52 4.07 -6.74
CA ASP A 81 7.25 4.47 -5.53
C ASP A 81 6.31 4.53 -4.32
N HIS A 82 5.12 5.11 -4.49
CA HIS A 82 4.08 5.12 -3.46
C HIS A 82 3.71 3.70 -3.02
N LEU A 83 3.37 2.84 -3.97
CA LEU A 83 2.99 1.46 -3.67
C LEU A 83 4.11 0.70 -2.94
N MET A 84 5.33 0.72 -3.47
CA MET A 84 6.43 -0.04 -2.89
C MET A 84 6.80 0.47 -1.49
N THR A 85 6.74 1.79 -1.27
CA THR A 85 6.93 2.38 0.06
C THR A 85 5.83 1.95 1.03
N THR A 86 4.57 1.91 0.58
CA THR A 86 3.44 1.44 1.38
C THR A 86 3.57 -0.05 1.74
N ILE A 87 4.00 -0.91 0.80
CA ILE A 87 4.26 -2.34 1.08
C ILE A 87 5.35 -2.48 2.15
N MET A 88 6.42 -1.69 2.07
CA MET A 88 7.46 -1.69 3.10
C MET A 88 6.87 -1.26 4.45
N TYR A 89 6.11 -0.16 4.45
CA TYR A 89 5.54 0.38 5.67
C TYR A 89 4.53 -0.56 6.33
N GLU A 90 3.72 -1.31 5.58
CA GLU A 90 2.87 -2.39 6.10
C GLU A 90 3.66 -3.38 6.96
N ARG A 91 4.79 -3.87 6.43
CA ARG A 91 5.65 -4.85 7.13
C ARG A 91 6.18 -4.26 8.42
N VAL A 92 6.67 -3.02 8.38
CA VAL A 92 7.17 -2.31 9.55
C VAL A 92 6.06 -2.01 10.56
N ALA A 93 4.86 -1.65 10.09
CA ALA A 93 3.70 -1.39 10.93
C ALA A 93 3.28 -2.64 11.71
N LYS A 94 3.29 -3.82 11.05
CA LYS A 94 3.04 -5.12 11.71
C LYS A 94 4.03 -5.39 12.84
N GLU A 95 5.33 -5.17 12.60
CA GLU A 95 6.37 -5.32 13.63
C GLU A 95 6.15 -4.35 14.80
N PHE A 96 5.80 -3.07 14.53
CA PHE A 96 5.50 -2.12 15.60
C PHE A 96 4.27 -2.50 16.42
N ILE A 97 3.19 -2.93 15.77
CA ILE A 97 1.98 -3.38 16.47
C ILE A 97 2.29 -4.57 17.38
N LEU A 98 3.07 -5.54 16.88
CA LEU A 98 3.53 -6.68 17.69
C LEU A 98 4.35 -6.22 18.90
N LEU A 99 5.32 -5.33 18.70
CA LEU A 99 6.14 -4.78 19.78
C LEU A 99 5.31 -4.06 20.85
N TYR A 100 4.30 -3.29 20.45
CA TYR A 100 3.39 -2.65 21.41
C TYR A 100 2.56 -3.68 22.18
N LYS A 101 2.15 -4.78 21.53
CA LYS A 101 1.43 -5.89 22.17
C LYS A 101 2.26 -6.56 23.25
N GLU A 102 3.49 -6.97 22.91
CA GLU A 102 4.39 -7.63 23.85
C GLU A 102 4.71 -6.73 25.05
N LYS A 103 4.86 -5.42 24.83
CA LYS A 103 5.10 -4.44 25.89
C LYS A 103 3.92 -4.29 26.87
N MET A 104 2.69 -4.59 26.45
CA MET A 104 1.50 -4.50 27.33
C MET A 104 1.27 -5.76 28.14
N GLU A 105 1.77 -6.90 27.65
CA GLU A 105 1.62 -8.21 28.31
C GLU A 105 2.71 -8.47 29.36
N GLY A 106 3.79 -7.67 29.37
CA GLY A 106 4.88 -7.70 30.36
C GLY A 106 4.79 -6.58 31.39
#